data_AF-A0A7V2XXB5-F1
#
_entry.id   AF-A0A7V2XXB5-F1
#
_cell.length_a   1.000
_cell.length_b   1.000
_cell.length_c   1.000
_cell.angle_alpha   90.00
_cell.angle_beta   90.00
_cell.angle_gamma   90.00
#
_symmetry.space_group_name_H-M   'P 1'
#
loop_
_entity.id
_entity.type
_entity.pdbx_description
1 polymer ?
#
loop_
_entity_poly.entity_id
_entity_poly.type
_entity_poly.pdbx_seq_one_letter_code
_entity_poly.pdbx_strand_id
1 'polypeptide(L)'
;MSRKILLLPPLFLLVGSVFSCQSNESLDFWFWLFGFLFSCLIFLPVALSFDDKKVPVFQIFFLMILFLIFFARLAFWDFLSLGLKTHEALLYGLGISIGLLSAIMIIKGQKD
;
A
#
# COMPACT_ATOMS: atom_id res chain seq x y z
N MET A 1 -14.43 -20.27 9.89
CA MET A 1 -13.08 -19.90 9.39
C MET A 1 -12.45 -18.94 10.40
N SER A 2 -11.25 -19.21 10.92
CA SER A 2 -10.65 -18.35 11.97
C SER A 2 -10.28 -16.99 11.38
N ARG A 3 -10.76 -15.88 11.97
CA ARG A 3 -10.46 -14.50 11.52
C ARG A 3 -8.96 -14.20 11.42
N LYS A 4 -8.13 -14.99 12.12
CA LYS A 4 -6.65 -14.93 12.06
C LYS A 4 -6.08 -15.25 10.68
N ILE A 5 -6.79 -15.99 9.83
CA ILE A 5 -6.35 -16.31 8.46
C ILE A 5 -6.28 -15.04 7.59
N LEU A 6 -7.09 -14.01 7.89
CA LEU A 6 -7.07 -12.74 7.17
C LEU A 6 -5.78 -11.93 7.40
N LEU A 7 -4.95 -12.31 8.39
CA LEU A 7 -3.66 -11.67 8.66
C LEU A 7 -2.49 -12.29 7.86
N LEU A 8 -2.72 -13.39 7.13
CA LEU A 8 -1.69 -14.02 6.29
C LEU A 8 -1.14 -13.09 5.20
N PRO A 9 -1.98 -12.36 4.42
CA PRO A 9 -1.49 -11.43 3.41
C PRO A 9 -0.56 -10.34 3.97
N PRO A 10 -0.90 -9.60 5.06
CA PRO A 10 0.04 -8.64 5.64
C PRO A 10 1.30 -9.30 6.18
N LEU A 11 1.22 -10.47 6.82
CA LEU A 11 2.40 -11.16 7.32
C LEU A 11 3.38 -11.54 6.21
N PHE A 12 2.88 -12.02 5.06
CA PHE A 12 3.71 -12.36 3.92
C PHE A 12 4.45 -11.12 3.36
N LEU A 13 3.73 -10.00 3.21
CA LEU A 13 4.29 -8.74 2.71
C LEU A 13 5.33 -8.14 3.68
N LEU A 14 5.10 -8.28 4.99
CA LEU A 14 6.06 -7.88 6.00
C LEU A 14 7.37 -8.66 5.87
N VAL A 15 7.30 -9.99 5.72
CA VAL A 15 8.49 -10.83 5.53
C VAL A 15 9.25 -10.42 4.27
N GLY A 16 8.56 -10.16 3.16
CA GLY A 16 9.16 -9.62 1.95
C GLY A 16 9.91 -8.31 2.20
N SER A 17 9.31 -7.38 2.95
CA SER A 17 9.96 -6.11 3.29
C SER A 17 11.21 -6.30 4.14
N VAL A 18 11.18 -7.18 5.15
CA VAL A 18 12.34 -7.46 6.00
C VAL A 18 13.47 -8.09 5.19
N PHE A 19 13.15 -8.99 4.26
CA PHE A 19 14.14 -9.63 3.40
C PHE A 19 14.79 -8.62 2.44
N SER A 20 14.00 -7.76 1.79
CA SER A 20 14.52 -6.69 0.92
C SER A 20 15.33 -5.63 1.68
N CYS A 21 15.03 -5.42 2.97
CA CYS A 21 15.86 -4.57 3.83
C CYS A 21 17.26 -5.18 4.06
N GLN A 22 17.36 -6.50 4.14
CA GLN A 22 18.63 -7.21 4.33
C GLN A 22 19.44 -7.30 3.03
N SER A 23 18.79 -7.34 1.87
CA SER A 23 19.45 -7.40 0.56
C SER A 23 19.95 -6.04 0.04
N ASN A 24 19.77 -4.94 0.79
CA ASN A 24 20.05 -3.56 0.36
C ASN A 24 19.29 -3.11 -0.90
N GLU A 25 18.23 -3.82 -1.30
CA GLU A 25 17.37 -3.44 -2.42
C GLU A 25 16.35 -2.41 -1.94
N SER A 26 16.77 -1.14 -1.88
CA SER A 26 15.95 -0.07 -1.29
C SER A 26 14.58 0.07 -1.98
N LEU A 27 14.49 -0.11 -3.30
CA LEU A 27 13.22 0.00 -4.02
C LEU A 27 12.26 -1.13 -3.66
N ASP A 28 12.73 -2.38 -3.70
CA ASP A 28 11.92 -3.54 -3.34
C ASP A 28 11.44 -3.45 -1.89
N PHE A 29 12.32 -3.01 -0.97
CA PHE A 29 11.93 -2.73 0.41
C PHE A 29 10.72 -1.81 0.50
N TRP A 30 10.75 -0.67 -0.20
CA TRP A 30 9.65 0.30 -0.18
C TRP A 30 8.37 -0.25 -0.82
N PHE A 31 8.49 -1.03 -1.90
CA PHE A 31 7.34 -1.70 -2.53
C PHE A 31 6.69 -2.72 -1.59
N TRP A 32 7.46 -3.60 -0.98
CA TRP A 32 6.95 -4.59 -0.02
C TRP A 32 6.36 -3.92 1.23
N LEU A 33 7.00 -2.86 1.73
CA LEU A 33 6.50 -2.08 2.87
C LEU A 33 5.17 -1.38 2.54
N PHE A 34 5.06 -0.80 1.35
CA PHE A 34 3.81 -0.19 0.90
C PHE A 34 2.69 -1.22 0.78
N GLY A 35 2.98 -2.38 0.15
CA GLY A 35 2.05 -3.51 0.09
C GLY A 35 1.61 -3.98 1.48
N PHE A 36 2.55 -4.10 2.43
CA PHE A 36 2.25 -4.45 3.81
C PHE A 36 1.29 -3.44 4.44
N LEU A 37 1.60 -2.15 4.40
CA LEU A 37 0.76 -1.10 4.99
C LEU A 37 -0.64 -1.05 4.36
N PHE A 38 -0.70 -1.23 3.04
CA PHE A 38 -1.95 -1.31 2.29
C PHE A 38 -2.82 -2.52 2.70
N SER A 39 -2.21 -3.70 2.81
CA SER A 39 -2.90 -4.91 3.24
C SER A 39 -3.35 -4.81 4.71
N CYS A 40 -2.55 -4.22 5.60
CA CYS A 40 -2.95 -3.91 6.97
C CYS A 40 -4.20 -3.02 6.98
N LEU A 41 -4.26 -2.01 6.11
CA LEU A 41 -5.43 -1.16 6.04
C LEU A 41 -6.71 -1.92 5.71
N ILE A 42 -6.65 -2.88 4.78
CA ILE A 42 -7.82 -3.62 4.31
C ILE A 42 -8.21 -4.73 5.30
N PHE A 43 -7.24 -5.54 5.73
CA PHE A 43 -7.52 -6.79 6.45
C PHE A 43 -7.58 -6.62 7.97
N LEU A 44 -6.86 -5.64 8.55
CA LEU A 44 -6.79 -5.48 10.00
C LEU A 44 -8.12 -5.04 10.62
N PRO A 45 -8.88 -4.11 10.02
CA PRO A 45 -10.21 -3.75 10.53
C PRO A 45 -11.20 -4.92 10.47
N VAL A 46 -11.12 -5.75 9.42
CA VAL A 46 -11.96 -6.95 9.23
C VAL A 46 -11.59 -8.04 10.25
N ALA A 47 -10.29 -8.27 10.48
CA ALA A 47 -9.81 -9.28 11.42
C ALA A 47 -10.13 -8.95 12.88
N LEU A 48 -10.13 -7.65 13.23
CA LEU A 48 -10.29 -7.14 14.59
C LEU A 48 -11.68 -6.58 14.91
N SER A 49 -12.63 -6.63 13.96
CA SER A 49 -14.05 -6.25 14.19
C SER A 49 -14.23 -4.81 14.66
N PHE A 50 -13.57 -3.88 13.97
CA PHE A 50 -13.73 -2.45 14.24
C PHE A 50 -15.12 -1.93 13.80
N ASP A 51 -15.51 -0.76 14.31
CA ASP A 51 -16.79 -0.10 14.02
C ASP A 51 -16.95 0.26 12.52
N ASP A 52 -17.81 -0.47 11.82
CA ASP A 52 -18.01 -0.47 10.37
C ASP A 52 -18.30 0.93 9.78
N LYS A 53 -18.83 1.86 10.57
CA LYS A 53 -19.15 3.21 10.09
C LYS A 53 -17.94 4.15 10.02
N LYS A 54 -16.96 3.97 10.90
CA LYS A 54 -15.79 4.86 11.03
C LYS A 54 -14.55 4.33 10.32
N VAL A 55 -14.43 3.01 10.26
CA VAL A 55 -13.32 2.29 9.61
C VAL A 55 -13.03 2.77 8.18
N PRO A 56 -14.03 2.93 7.28
CA PRO A 56 -13.78 3.32 5.89
C PRO A 56 -13.18 4.72 5.76
N VAL A 57 -13.57 5.64 6.65
CA VAL A 57 -13.06 7.03 6.64
C VAL A 57 -11.60 7.05 7.05
N PHE A 58 -11.24 6.32 8.11
CA PHE A 58 -9.85 6.21 8.56
C PHE A 58 -8.97 5.48 7.54
N GLN A 59 -9.50 4.43 6.90
CA GLN A 59 -8.81 3.73 5.82
C GLN A 59 -8.54 4.66 4.63
N ILE A 60 -9.52 5.43 4.16
CA ILE A 60 -9.30 6.36 3.04
C ILE A 60 -8.27 7.43 3.42
N PHE A 61 -8.35 8.00 4.62
CA PHE A 61 -7.39 9.02 5.08
C PHE A 61 -5.95 8.47 5.16
N PHE A 62 -5.77 7.30 5.80
CA PHE A 62 -4.45 6.68 5.89
C PHE A 62 -3.92 6.27 4.52
N LEU A 63 -4.79 5.77 3.64
CA LEU A 63 -4.42 5.39 2.28
C LEU A 63 -3.90 6.60 1.49
N MET A 64 -4.54 7.76 1.60
CA MET A 64 -4.07 8.99 0.96
C MET A 64 -2.69 9.43 1.50
N ILE A 65 -2.46 9.34 2.81
CA ILE A 65 -1.16 9.67 3.41
C ILE A 65 -0.08 8.70 2.93
N LEU A 66 -0.35 7.40 2.95
CA LEU A 66 0.56 6.36 2.45
C LEU A 66 0.91 6.58 0.98
N PHE A 67 -0.09 6.91 0.17
CA PHE A 67 0.10 7.22 -1.24
C PHE A 67 1.01 8.44 -1.44
N LEU A 68 0.79 9.53 -0.70
CA LEU A 68 1.63 10.73 -0.79
C LEU A 68 3.10 10.44 -0.41
N ILE A 69 3.31 9.68 0.67
CA ILE A 69 4.67 9.29 1.11
C ILE A 69 5.35 8.42 0.05
N PHE A 70 4.63 7.43 -0.47
CA PHE A 70 5.17 6.50 -1.47
C PHE A 70 5.43 7.19 -2.80
N PHE A 71 4.51 8.04 -3.26
CA PHE A 71 4.66 8.81 -4.47
C PHE A 71 5.81 9.82 -4.38
N ALA A 72 5.96 10.52 -3.24
CA ALA A 72 7.11 11.40 -3.02
C ALA A 72 8.44 10.63 -3.03
N ARG A 73 8.46 9.42 -2.45
CA ARG A 73 9.64 8.55 -2.46
C ARG A 73 9.98 8.10 -3.88
N LEU A 74 9.02 7.60 -4.64
CA LEU A 74 9.18 7.25 -6.05
C LEU A 74 9.65 8.46 -6.86
N ALA A 75 9.01 9.61 -6.72
CA ALA A 75 9.40 10.79 -7.47
C ALA A 75 10.85 11.23 -7.17
N PHE A 76 11.27 11.15 -5.90
CA PHE A 76 12.64 11.53 -5.53
C PHE A 76 13.69 10.51 -5.97
N TRP A 77 13.46 9.20 -5.76
CA TRP A 77 14.44 8.18 -6.12
C TRP A 77 14.39 7.79 -7.59
N ASP A 78 13.21 7.54 -8.13
CA ASP A 78 13.06 7.06 -9.50
C ASP A 78 13.19 8.21 -10.51
N PHE A 79 12.54 9.36 -10.32
CA PHE A 79 12.66 10.45 -11.31
C PHE A 79 13.90 11.31 -11.14
N LEU A 80 14.19 11.75 -9.93
CA LEU A 80 15.30 12.69 -9.71
C LEU A 80 16.65 11.99 -9.56
N SER A 81 16.71 10.82 -8.91
CA SER A 81 18.00 10.15 -8.65
C SER A 81 18.45 9.20 -9.76
N LEU A 82 17.52 8.47 -10.40
CA LEU A 82 17.85 7.49 -11.45
C LEU A 82 17.78 8.07 -12.87
N GLY A 83 17.29 9.31 -13.05
CA GLY A 83 17.21 9.95 -14.36
C GLY A 83 16.29 9.22 -15.34
N LEU A 84 15.23 8.60 -14.82
CA LEU A 84 14.27 7.83 -15.61
C LEU A 84 13.63 8.69 -16.72
N LYS A 85 13.37 8.06 -17.86
CA LYS A 85 12.73 8.72 -19.00
C LYS A 85 11.27 9.04 -18.65
N THR A 86 10.77 10.16 -19.17
CA THR A 86 9.42 10.69 -18.87
C THR A 86 8.28 9.70 -19.11
N HIS A 87 8.45 8.74 -20.02
CA HIS A 87 7.41 7.74 -20.30
C HIS A 87 7.34 6.63 -19.23
N GLU A 88 8.48 6.20 -18.68
CA GLU A 88 8.51 5.26 -17.56
C GLU A 88 7.87 5.92 -16.33
N ALA A 89 8.15 7.22 -16.14
CA ALA A 89 7.53 8.02 -15.10
C ALA A 89 6.01 8.07 -15.16
N LEU A 90 5.47 8.30 -16.35
CA LEU A 90 4.05 8.31 -16.61
C LEU A 90 3.41 6.95 -16.32
N LEU A 91 4.06 5.84 -16.68
CA LEU A 91 3.55 4.50 -16.42
C LEU A 91 3.47 4.18 -14.93
N TYR A 92 4.52 4.49 -14.16
CA TYR A 92 4.50 4.31 -12.70
C TYR A 92 3.45 5.20 -12.04
N GLY A 93 3.36 6.47 -12.42
CA GLY A 93 2.36 7.40 -11.88
C GLY A 93 0.92 6.95 -12.16
N LEU A 94 0.63 6.48 -13.39
CA LEU A 94 -0.68 5.95 -13.76
C LEU A 94 -1.01 4.67 -13.00
N GLY A 95 -0.07 3.72 -12.91
CA GLY A 95 -0.27 2.45 -12.20
C GLY A 95 -0.61 2.66 -10.72
N ILE A 96 0.14 3.53 -10.04
CA ILE A 96 -0.07 3.83 -8.62
C ILE A 96 -1.42 4.55 -8.43
N SER A 97 -1.78 5.49 -9.32
CA SER A 97 -3.06 6.22 -9.26
C SER A 97 -4.28 5.31 -9.47
N ILE A 98 -4.20 4.36 -10.41
CA ILE A 98 -5.24 3.33 -10.63
C ILE A 98 -5.34 2.41 -9.42
N GLY A 99 -4.20 2.02 -8.83
CA GLY A 99 -4.16 1.22 -7.61
C GLY A 99 -4.85 1.93 -6.43
N LEU A 100 -4.59 3.23 -6.25
CA LEU A 100 -5.25 4.05 -5.24
C LEU A 100 -6.77 4.10 -5.46
N LEU A 101 -7.21 4.32 -6.68
CA LEU A 101 -8.64 4.42 -7.00
C LEU A 101 -9.35 3.09 -6.76
N SER A 102 -8.73 1.97 -7.15
CA SER A 102 -9.25 0.61 -6.92
C SER A 102 -9.38 0.32 -5.42
N ALA A 103 -8.40 0.72 -4.62
CA ALA A 103 -8.42 0.60 -3.17
C ALA A 103 -9.57 1.38 -2.51
N ILE A 104 -9.77 2.63 -2.94
CA ILE A 104 -10.86 3.47 -2.46
C ILE A 104 -12.21 2.83 -2.82
N MET A 105 -12.35 2.26 -4.01
CA MET A 105 -13.57 1.55 -4.43
C MET A 105 -13.82 0.30 -3.56
N ILE A 106 -12.80 -0.49 -3.26
CA ILE A 106 -12.90 -1.66 -2.36
C ILE A 106 -13.34 -1.21 -0.96
N ILE A 107 -12.72 -0.18 -0.39
CA ILE A 107 -13.06 0.35 0.94
C ILE A 107 -14.48 0.92 0.95
N LYS A 108 -14.90 1.63 -0.09
CA LYS A 108 -16.27 2.16 -0.21
C LYS A 108 -17.30 1.03 -0.34
N GLY A 109 -16.95 -0.06 -1.03
CA GLY A 109 -17.78 -1.25 -1.16
C GLY A 109 -17.96 -2.05 0.13
N GLN A 110 -17.24 -1.74 1.22
CA GLN A 110 -17.45 -2.35 2.54
C GLN A 110 -18.66 -1.76 3.30
N LYS A 111 -19.33 -0.73 2.77
CA LYS A 111 -20.47 -0.05 3.42
C LYS A 111 -21.84 -0.72 3.20
N ASP A 112 -21.90 -1.76 2.37
CA ASP A 112 -23.13 -2.52 2.07
C ASP A 112 -23.00 -3.96 2.59
#